data_AF-A0AAU5KKJ9-F1
#
_entry.id   AF-A0AAU5KKJ9-F1
#
_cell.length_a   1.000
_cell.length_b   1.000
_cell.length_c   1.000
_cell.angle_alpha   90.00
_cell.angle_beta   90.00
_cell.angle_gamma   90.00
#
_symmetry.space_group_name_H-M   'P 1'
#
loop_
_entity.id
_entity.type
_entity.pdbx_description
1 polymer ?
#
loop_
_entity_poly.entity_id
_entity_poly.type
_entity_poly.pdbx_seq_one_letter_code
_entity_poly.pdbx_strand_id
1 'polypeptide(L)'
;MPLHEPSPYEVLGVPLSAGVREINLAVGPAVKRGRFTRQQIQEAAALLRNPDRRLELDVQQVLPPDPVSGVAELLAPALAEPLLVIDRPPLPSAESLLVLHRAELAADFAEPPPAGVDPEPPVPARFAADLSVLPPIEIPE
;
A
#
# COMPACT_ATOMS: atom_id res chain seq x y z
N MET A 1 -1.04 -22.65 1.82
CA MET A 1 -1.07 -21.40 1.03
C MET A 1 -2.07 -21.63 -0.08
N PRO A 2 -3.10 -20.79 -0.27
CA PRO A 2 -4.04 -20.98 -1.37
C PRO A 2 -3.29 -20.85 -2.71
N LEU A 3 -3.58 -21.74 -3.66
CA LEU A 3 -3.03 -21.65 -5.01
C LEU A 3 -3.60 -20.39 -5.65
N HIS A 4 -2.72 -19.52 -6.17
CA HIS A 4 -3.15 -18.36 -6.93
C HIS A 4 -3.90 -18.83 -8.18
N GLU A 5 -5.18 -18.50 -8.29
CA GLU A 5 -5.94 -18.79 -9.51
C GLU A 5 -5.37 -17.96 -10.67
N PRO A 6 -5.05 -18.58 -11.81
CA PRO A 6 -4.43 -17.89 -12.94
C PRO A 6 -5.40 -16.87 -13.54
N SER A 7 -4.90 -15.69 -13.87
CA SER A 7 -5.76 -14.66 -14.47
C SER A 7 -6.22 -15.08 -15.88
N PRO A 8 -7.36 -14.59 -16.39
CA PRO A 8 -7.80 -14.86 -17.76
C PRO A 8 -6.77 -14.44 -18.82
N TYR A 9 -5.98 -13.41 -18.52
CA TYR A 9 -4.87 -12.93 -19.35
C TYR A 9 -3.71 -13.94 -19.40
N GLU A 10 -3.38 -14.56 -18.28
CA GLU A 10 -2.38 -15.64 -18.21
C GLU A 10 -2.84 -16.92 -18.89
N VAL A 11 -4.14 -17.26 -18.76
CA VAL A 11 -4.73 -18.43 -19.41
C VAL A 11 -4.61 -18.34 -20.93
N LEU A 12 -4.87 -17.16 -21.50
CA LEU A 12 -4.69 -16.91 -22.95
C LEU A 12 -3.26 -16.57 -23.34
N GLY A 13 -2.45 -16.07 -22.40
CA GLY A 13 -1.10 -15.55 -22.65
C GLY A 13 -1.12 -14.27 -23.48
N VAL A 14 -2.00 -13.34 -23.15
CA VAL A 14 -2.15 -12.03 -23.82
C VAL A 14 -1.95 -10.89 -22.82
N PRO A 15 -1.44 -9.72 -23.25
CA PRO A 15 -1.29 -8.56 -22.37
C PRO A 15 -2.64 -7.97 -21.97
N LEU A 16 -2.67 -7.22 -20.87
CA LEU A 16 -3.83 -6.43 -20.41
C LEU A 16 -4.33 -5.44 -21.46
N SER A 17 -3.43 -4.95 -22.33
CA SER A 17 -3.76 -4.05 -23.44
C SER A 17 -4.36 -4.75 -24.65
N ALA A 18 -4.52 -6.09 -24.63
CA ALA A 18 -4.89 -6.85 -25.83
C ALA A 18 -6.27 -6.47 -26.37
N GLY A 19 -6.37 -6.28 -27.68
CA GLY A 19 -7.64 -6.01 -28.35
C GLY A 19 -8.50 -7.27 -28.50
N VAL A 20 -9.81 -7.10 -28.77
CA VAL A 20 -10.75 -8.23 -29.00
C VAL A 20 -10.27 -9.18 -30.10
N ARG A 21 -9.64 -8.65 -31.16
CA ARG A 21 -9.05 -9.46 -32.24
C ARG A 21 -7.91 -10.34 -31.76
N GLU A 22 -7.02 -9.80 -30.92
CA GLU A 22 -5.86 -10.51 -30.37
C GLU A 22 -6.30 -11.61 -29.40
N ILE A 23 -7.30 -11.33 -28.57
CA ILE A 23 -7.95 -12.31 -27.69
C ILE A 23 -8.47 -13.50 -28.50
N ASN A 24 -9.16 -13.24 -29.62
CA ASN A 24 -9.69 -14.30 -30.48
C ASN A 24 -8.59 -15.15 -31.13
N LEU A 25 -7.51 -14.51 -31.57
CA LEU A 25 -6.37 -15.21 -32.18
C LEU A 25 -5.58 -16.04 -31.16
N ALA A 26 -5.58 -15.65 -29.88
CA ALA A 26 -4.83 -16.32 -28.82
C ALA A 26 -5.42 -17.66 -28.36
N VAL A 27 -6.71 -17.92 -28.60
CA VAL A 27 -7.38 -19.18 -28.20
C VAL A 27 -6.71 -20.41 -28.80
N GLY A 28 -6.41 -20.38 -30.11
CA GLY A 28 -5.77 -21.51 -30.80
C GLY A 28 -4.37 -21.85 -30.25
N PRO A 29 -3.45 -20.86 -30.16
CA PRO A 29 -2.16 -21.03 -29.51
C PRO A 29 -2.25 -21.49 -28.05
N ALA A 30 -3.19 -20.96 -27.26
CA ALA A 30 -3.38 -21.36 -25.86
C ALA A 30 -3.75 -22.85 -25.74
N VAL A 31 -4.67 -23.34 -26.60
CA VAL A 31 -5.04 -24.77 -26.64
C VAL A 31 -3.84 -25.63 -27.02
N LYS A 32 -3.03 -25.20 -27.99
CA LYS A 32 -1.83 -25.95 -28.42
C LYS A 32 -0.76 -26.05 -27.34
N ARG A 33 -0.65 -25.06 -26.45
CA ARG A 33 0.31 -25.08 -25.32
C ARG A 33 -0.05 -26.10 -24.25
N GLY A 34 -1.32 -26.50 -24.15
CA GLY A 34 -1.77 -27.56 -23.22
C GLY A 34 -1.59 -27.26 -21.73
N ARG A 35 -1.35 -26.00 -21.35
CA ARG A 35 -1.17 -25.59 -19.94
C ARG A 35 -2.48 -25.54 -19.15
N PHE A 36 -3.58 -25.28 -19.84
CA PHE A 36 -4.92 -25.14 -19.27
C PHE A 36 -5.92 -26.01 -20.05
N THR A 37 -7.05 -26.36 -19.43
CA THR A 37 -8.08 -27.14 -20.10
C THR A 37 -8.76 -26.32 -21.19
N ARG A 38 -9.33 -27.00 -22.20
CA ARG A 38 -10.07 -26.32 -23.27
C ARG A 38 -11.24 -25.49 -22.73
N GLN A 39 -11.88 -25.95 -21.66
CA GLN A 39 -12.96 -25.24 -21.00
C GLN A 39 -12.47 -23.93 -20.37
N GLN A 40 -11.39 -23.99 -19.58
CA GLN A 40 -10.78 -22.80 -18.96
C GLN A 40 -10.38 -21.75 -19.99
N ILE A 41 -9.82 -22.18 -21.13
CA ILE A 41 -9.42 -21.27 -22.21
C ILE A 41 -10.64 -20.57 -22.84
N GLN A 42 -11.74 -21.30 -23.05
CA GLN A 42 -12.96 -20.72 -23.62
C GLN A 42 -13.66 -19.78 -22.63
N GLU A 43 -13.69 -20.14 -21.35
CA GLU A 43 -14.22 -19.29 -20.28
C GLU A 43 -13.41 -17.99 -20.14
N ALA A 44 -12.08 -18.08 -20.13
CA ALA A 44 -11.20 -16.91 -20.13
C ALA A 44 -11.43 -16.01 -21.35
N ALA A 45 -11.55 -16.59 -22.55
CA ALA A 45 -11.86 -15.83 -23.76
C ALA A 45 -13.25 -15.19 -23.72
N ALA A 46 -14.26 -15.87 -23.17
CA ALA A 46 -15.61 -15.32 -23.03
C ALA A 46 -15.65 -14.14 -22.06
N LEU A 47 -14.93 -14.25 -20.93
CA LEU A 47 -14.81 -13.17 -19.95
C LEU A 47 -14.15 -11.92 -20.56
N LEU A 48 -13.01 -12.09 -21.26
CA LEU A 48 -12.27 -10.97 -21.84
C LEU A 48 -12.93 -10.34 -23.08
N ARG A 49 -13.87 -11.04 -23.72
CA ARG A 49 -14.67 -10.49 -24.84
C ARG A 49 -15.77 -9.55 -24.38
N ASN A 50 -16.26 -9.71 -23.16
CA ASN A 50 -17.29 -8.83 -22.61
C ASN A 50 -16.60 -7.60 -22.00
N PRO A 51 -16.86 -6.39 -22.53
CA PRO A 51 -16.17 -5.18 -22.08
C PRO A 51 -16.43 -4.87 -20.61
N ASP A 52 -17.65 -5.08 -20.12
CA ASP A 52 -18.03 -4.77 -18.74
C ASP A 52 -17.34 -5.74 -17.77
N ARG A 53 -17.36 -7.04 -18.10
CA ARG A 53 -16.67 -8.06 -17.30
C ARG A 53 -15.15 -7.89 -17.30
N ARG A 54 -14.60 -7.48 -18.44
CA ARG A 54 -13.17 -7.17 -18.55
C ARG A 54 -12.80 -5.99 -17.68
N LEU A 55 -13.59 -4.92 -17.69
CA LEU A 55 -13.37 -3.75 -16.83
C LEU A 55 -13.42 -4.13 -15.34
N GLU A 56 -14.41 -4.93 -14.94
CA GLU A 56 -14.51 -5.45 -13.56
C GLU A 56 -13.23 -6.20 -13.15
N LEU A 57 -12.70 -7.04 -14.03
CA LEU A 57 -11.45 -7.79 -13.80
C LEU A 57 -10.23 -6.88 -13.74
N ASP A 58 -10.16 -5.87 -14.60
CA ASP A 58 -9.03 -4.94 -14.68
C ASP A 58 -8.97 -4.04 -13.44
N VAL A 59 -10.13 -3.65 -12.88
CA VAL A 59 -10.22 -2.83 -11.66
C VAL A 59 -9.82 -3.64 -10.42
N GLN A 60 -10.14 -4.93 -10.38
CA GLN A 60 -9.82 -5.79 -9.23
C GLN A 60 -8.37 -6.27 -9.22
N GLN A 61 -7.69 -6.26 -10.37
CA GLN A 61 -6.28 -6.61 -10.42
C GLN A 61 -5.44 -5.47 -9.83
N VAL A 62 -4.78 -5.76 -8.71
CA VAL A 62 -3.69 -4.92 -8.22
C VAL A 62 -2.55 -5.04 -9.22
N LEU A 63 -2.49 -4.12 -10.18
CA LEU A 63 -1.36 -4.06 -11.10
C LEU A 63 -0.09 -3.78 -10.28
N PRO A 64 0.98 -4.57 -10.42
CA PRO A 64 2.28 -4.10 -9.99
C PRO A 64 2.57 -2.80 -10.75
N PRO A 65 3.11 -1.77 -10.08
CA PRO A 65 3.44 -0.52 -10.75
C PRO A 65 4.36 -0.83 -11.93
N ASP A 66 4.09 -0.21 -13.08
CA ASP A 66 4.95 -0.37 -14.25
C ASP A 66 6.40 -0.09 -13.85
N PRO A 67 7.37 -0.92 -14.28
CA PRO A 67 8.78 -0.61 -14.06
C PRO A 67 9.07 0.67 -14.83
N VAL A 68 9.10 1.80 -14.13
CA VAL A 68 9.41 3.09 -14.73
C VAL A 68 10.90 3.06 -15.10
N SER A 69 11.19 2.68 -16.34
CA SER A 69 12.56 2.73 -16.86
C SER A 69 13.02 4.18 -16.90
N GLY A 70 14.24 4.46 -16.45
CA GLY A 70 14.80 5.80 -16.47
C GLY A 70 14.52 6.65 -15.24
N VAL A 71 13.89 6.12 -14.17
CA VAL A 71 13.82 6.82 -12.87
C VAL A 71 15.22 7.18 -12.36
N ALA A 72 16.19 6.28 -12.54
CA ALA A 72 17.58 6.55 -12.20
C ALA A 72 18.17 7.72 -13.02
N GLU A 73 17.81 7.84 -14.30
CA GLU A 73 18.28 8.92 -15.19
C GLU A 73 17.57 10.25 -14.86
N LEU A 74 16.28 10.20 -14.52
CA LEU A 74 15.50 11.36 -14.08
C LEU A 74 15.96 11.88 -12.71
N LEU A 75 16.37 10.99 -11.81
CA LEU A 75 16.86 11.34 -10.48
C LEU A 75 18.36 11.64 -10.46
N ALA A 76 19.12 11.28 -11.49
CA ALA A 76 20.56 11.54 -11.57
C ALA A 76 20.98 12.99 -11.28
N PRO A 77 20.26 14.03 -11.77
CA PRO A 77 20.59 15.42 -11.46
C PRO A 77 20.34 15.76 -9.99
N ALA A 78 19.29 15.20 -9.38
CA ALA A 78 18.93 15.45 -7.98
C ALA A 78 19.81 14.65 -7.00
N LEU A 79 20.38 13.53 -7.44
CA LEU A 79 21.32 12.69 -6.70
C LEU A 79 22.77 13.17 -6.80
N ALA A 80 23.06 14.17 -7.64
CA ALA A 80 24.40 14.74 -7.80
C ALA A 80 24.85 15.51 -6.55
N GLU A 81 23.90 16.00 -5.75
CA GLU A 81 24.15 16.66 -4.47
C GLU A 81 23.80 15.72 -3.31
N PRO A 82 24.52 15.80 -2.17
CA PRO A 82 24.18 15.00 -1.00
C PRO A 82 22.77 15.36 -0.52
N LEU A 83 21.82 14.47 -0.78
CA LEU A 83 20.39 14.64 -0.45
C LEU A 83 20.14 15.03 1.02
N LEU A 84 21.04 14.61 1.92
CA LEU A 84 21.01 14.94 3.33
C LEU A 84 22.44 15.11 3.84
N VAL A 85 22.85 16.36 4.07
CA VAL A 85 24.01 16.66 4.92
C VAL A 85 23.54 16.52 6.36
N ILE A 86 23.86 15.39 7.00
CA ILE A 86 23.62 15.21 8.44
C ILE A 86 24.63 16.11 9.16
N ASP A 87 24.19 17.29 9.56
CA ASP A 87 24.95 18.10 10.50
C ASP A 87 25.04 17.34 11.83
N ARG A 88 26.27 16.97 12.20
CA ARG A 88 26.57 16.31 13.47
C ARG A 88 27.27 17.35 14.33
N PRO A 89 26.53 18.19 15.07
CA PRO A 89 27.16 19.12 15.99
C PRO A 89 28.05 18.34 16.96
N PRO A 90 29.20 18.91 17.36
CA PRO A 90 30.10 18.26 18.30
C PRO A 90 29.34 17.94 19.59
N LEU A 91 29.50 16.71 20.08
CA LEU A 91 28.94 16.34 21.37
C LEU A 91 29.62 17.16 22.47
N PRO A 92 28.87 17.63 23.48
CA PRO A 92 29.46 18.26 24.65
C PRO A 92 30.49 17.31 25.30
N SER A 93 31.59 17.88 25.79
CA SER A 93 32.61 17.13 26.53
C SER A 93 31.98 16.42 27.74
N ALA A 94 32.52 15.26 28.14
CA ALA A 94 32.00 14.53 29.30
C ALA A 94 31.98 15.39 30.58
N GLU A 95 32.91 16.33 30.71
CA GLU A 95 33.01 17.29 31.82
C GLU A 95 31.87 18.32 31.84
N SER A 96 31.22 18.57 30.69
CA SER A 96 30.05 19.45 30.57
C SER A 96 28.70 18.72 30.75
N LEU A 97 28.72 17.40 30.93
CA LEU A 97 27.51 16.64 31.22
C LEU A 97 27.28 16.61 32.73
N LEU A 98 26.15 17.18 33.18
CA LEU A 98 25.66 16.97 34.54
C LEU A 98 25.25 15.50 34.68
N VAL A 99 25.98 14.74 35.48
CA VAL A 99 25.64 13.36 35.84
C VAL A 99 24.66 13.42 37.00
N LEU A 100 23.36 13.25 36.73
CA LEU A 100 22.35 13.10 37.79
C LEU A 100 22.53 11.72 38.44
N HIS A 101 22.80 11.69 39.74
CA HIS A 101 22.89 10.42 40.45
C HIS A 101 21.49 9.84 40.59
N ARG A 102 21.31 8.54 40.33
CA ARG A 102 19.99 7.88 40.40
C ARG A 102 19.28 8.07 41.75
N ALA A 103 20.06 8.30 42.82
CA ALA A 103 19.55 8.59 44.16
C ALA A 103 18.93 9.99 44.30
N GLU A 104 19.40 10.97 43.51
CA GLU A 104 18.88 12.35 43.51
C GLU A 104 17.56 12.43 42.73
N LEU A 105 17.47 11.74 41.58
CA LEU A 105 16.22 11.60 40.82
C LEU A 105 15.10 10.92 41.62
N ALA A 106 15.42 9.94 42.46
CA ALA A 106 14.41 9.23 43.23
C ALA A 106 13.66 10.13 44.23
N ALA A 107 14.26 11.25 44.66
CA ALA A 107 13.61 12.22 45.53
C ALA A 107 12.55 13.06 44.79
N ASP A 108 12.83 13.45 43.55
CA ASP A 108 11.91 14.26 42.73
C ASP A 108 10.69 13.45 42.25
N PHE A 109 10.86 12.13 42.07
CA PHE A 109 9.76 11.21 41.73
C PHE A 109 8.99 10.68 42.94
N ALA A 110 9.35 11.09 44.17
CA ALA A 110 8.58 10.79 45.37
C ALA A 110 7.39 11.74 45.59
N GLU A 111 7.34 12.86 44.86
CA GLU A 111 6.15 13.69 44.83
C GLU A 111 5.01 12.95 44.09
N PRO A 112 3.83 12.82 44.72
CA PRO A 112 2.68 12.26 44.02
C PRO A 112 2.33 13.15 42.82
N PRO A 113 1.96 12.58 41.66
CA PRO A 113 1.51 13.38 40.53
C PRO A 113 0.35 14.27 40.98
N PRO A 114 0.27 15.53 40.52
CA PRO A 114 -0.82 16.42 40.89
C PRO A 114 -2.16 15.75 40.61
N ALA A 115 -2.92 15.50 41.67
CA ALA A 115 -4.24 14.92 41.57
C ALA A 115 -5.21 15.98 41.02
N GLY A 116 -5.41 16.00 39.70
CA GLY A 116 -6.58 16.68 39.12
C GLY A 116 -6.34 17.36 37.79
N VAL A 117 -6.92 16.75 36.75
CA VAL A 117 -7.68 17.35 35.64
C VAL A 117 -7.19 18.72 35.15
N ASP A 118 -6.11 18.74 34.39
CA ASP A 118 -6.06 19.73 33.30
C ASP A 118 -7.16 19.35 32.30
N PRO A 119 -8.02 20.28 31.88
CA PRO A 119 -8.98 19.98 30.82
C PRO A 119 -8.19 19.56 29.58
N GLU A 120 -8.52 18.41 29.00
CA GLU A 120 -8.05 18.07 27.66
C GLU A 120 -8.26 19.28 26.75
N PRO A 121 -7.27 19.64 25.92
CA PRO A 121 -7.44 20.77 25.01
C PRO A 121 -8.70 20.52 24.16
N PRO A 122 -9.61 21.51 24.04
CA PRO A 122 -10.89 21.29 23.39
C PRO A 122 -10.65 20.86 21.94
N VAL A 123 -11.13 19.66 21.59
CA VAL A 123 -11.08 19.16 20.22
C VAL A 123 -11.94 20.09 19.35
N PRO A 124 -11.38 20.73 18.31
CA PRO A 124 -12.17 21.55 17.40
C PRO A 124 -13.30 20.72 16.80
N ALA A 125 -14.52 21.27 16.71
CA ALA A 125 -15.73 20.53 16.30
C ALA A 125 -15.59 19.74 14.97
N ARG A 126 -14.73 20.21 14.04
CA ARG A 126 -14.41 19.52 12.78
C ARG A 126 -13.66 18.17 12.94
N PHE A 127 -13.13 17.91 14.12
CA PHE A 127 -12.40 16.69 14.48
C PHE A 127 -13.07 15.93 15.64
N ALA A 128 -14.27 16.35 16.04
CA ALA A 128 -15.04 15.60 17.01
C ALA A 128 -15.49 14.28 16.37
N ALA A 129 -15.14 13.15 16.99
CA ALA A 129 -15.62 11.84 16.56
C ALA A 129 -17.09 11.71 16.94
N ASP A 130 -17.99 12.16 16.07
CA ASP A 130 -19.42 11.97 16.20
C ASP A 130 -19.88 10.69 15.46
N LEU A 131 -21.14 10.31 15.66
CA LEU A 131 -21.73 9.12 15.04
C LEU A 131 -21.76 9.20 13.49
N SER A 132 -21.37 10.32 12.89
CA SER A 132 -21.24 10.49 11.45
C SER A 132 -20.07 9.71 10.84
N VAL A 133 -19.09 9.32 11.67
CA VAL A 133 -17.90 8.55 11.26
C VAL A 133 -18.17 7.04 11.25
N LEU A 134 -19.26 6.58 11.89
CA LEU A 134 -19.60 5.16 11.91
C LEU A 134 -20.38 4.77 10.64
N PRO A 135 -20.06 3.63 10.02
CA PRO A 135 -20.85 3.11 8.91
C PRO A 135 -22.30 2.87 9.36
N PRO A 136 -23.30 3.05 8.47
CA PRO A 136 -24.70 2.85 8.82
C PRO A 136 -24.93 1.40 9.28
N ILE A 137 -25.55 1.24 10.45
CA ILE A 137 -25.95 -0.06 10.99
C ILE A 137 -27.40 -0.28 10.56
N GLU A 138 -27.66 -1.26 9.70
CA GLU A 138 -29.02 -1.71 9.38
C GLU A 138 -29.55 -2.54 10.55
N ILE A 139 -30.69 -2.15 11.13
CA ILE A 139 -31.39 -2.92 12.17
C ILE A 139 -32.42 -3.81 11.45
N PRO A 140 -32.34 -5.14 11.56
CA PRO A 140 -33.35 -6.03 10.99
C PRO A 140 -34.67 -5.95 11.79
N GLU A 141 -35.80 -6.00 11.08
CA GLU A 141 -37.15 -6.17 11.67
C GLU A 141 -37.36 -7.56 12.29
#